data_AF-A0A9E3C2X7-F1
#
_entry.id   AF-A0A9E3C2X7-F1
#
_cell.length_a   1.000
_cell.length_b   1.000
_cell.length_c   1.000
_cell.angle_alpha   90.00
_cell.angle_beta   90.00
_cell.angle_gamma   90.00
#
_symmetry.space_group_name_H-M   'P 1'
#
loop_
_entity.id
_entity.type
_entity.pdbx_description
1 polymer ?
#
loop_
_entity_poly.entity_id
_entity_poly.type
_entity_poly.pdbx_seq_one_letter_code
_entity_poly.pdbx_strand_id
1 'polypeptide(L)'
;MSTSKPPPSDPEGLPAGSPELAARALAFYQNTLRARLEPEHDGEGLAIHPDSGDYLLGSTPTHASRAMRQRHPEGGYITLRVGPTPDFALAARILAGRMQAQFRDAQRPGDAPAEPEAGV
;
A
#
# COMPACT_ATOMS: atom_id res chain seq x y z
N MET A 1 -39.75 -1.77 6.10
CA MET A 1 -38.72 -1.88 7.16
C MET A 1 -37.57 -2.71 6.60
N SER A 2 -36.60 -2.07 5.95
CA SER A 2 -35.41 -2.76 5.42
C SER A 2 -34.41 -2.96 6.55
N THR A 3 -34.33 -4.18 7.07
CA THR A 3 -33.18 -4.58 7.87
C THR A 3 -31.99 -4.75 6.92
N SER A 4 -31.28 -3.65 6.71
CA SER A 4 -29.92 -3.69 6.17
C SER A 4 -29.11 -4.57 7.11
N LYS A 5 -28.91 -5.84 6.73
CA LYS A 5 -27.90 -6.68 7.37
C LYS A 5 -26.58 -5.99 7.06
N PRO A 6 -25.86 -5.43 8.05
CA PRO A 6 -24.56 -4.84 7.78
C PRO A 6 -23.68 -5.90 7.09
N PRO A 7 -22.77 -5.52 6.18
CA PRO A 7 -21.77 -6.44 5.68
C PRO A 7 -21.08 -7.10 6.89
N PRO A 8 -20.74 -8.41 6.83
CA PRO A 8 -20.13 -9.09 7.97
C PRO A 8 -18.94 -8.25 8.46
N SER A 9 -19.09 -7.73 9.67
CA SER A 9 -18.10 -6.95 10.38
C SER A 9 -17.19 -7.90 11.16
N ASP A 10 -16.75 -8.97 10.50
CA ASP A 10 -15.65 -9.77 11.01
C ASP A 10 -14.33 -9.21 10.46
N PRO A 11 -13.38 -8.86 11.33
CA PRO A 11 -12.03 -8.40 10.98
C PRO A 11 -11.18 -9.57 10.49
N GLU A 12 -11.59 -10.19 9.39
CA GLU A 12 -11.06 -11.48 8.95
C GLU A 12 -9.83 -11.31 8.07
N GLY A 13 -8.67 -11.23 8.73
CA GLY A 13 -7.48 -11.86 8.20
C GLY A 13 -6.36 -10.95 7.69
N LEU A 14 -5.96 -9.96 8.49
CA LEU A 14 -4.55 -9.96 8.85
C LEU A 14 -4.47 -10.43 10.31
N PRO A 15 -4.14 -11.70 10.62
CA PRO A 15 -2.97 -11.80 11.48
C PRO A 15 -1.94 -10.95 10.74
N ALA A 16 -1.30 -10.00 11.41
CA ALA A 16 0.02 -9.62 10.92
C ALA A 16 0.74 -10.96 10.78
N GLY A 17 0.81 -11.50 9.54
CA GLY A 17 1.52 -12.72 9.26
C GLY A 17 2.86 -12.41 9.88
N SER A 18 3.21 -13.20 10.91
CA SER A 18 4.32 -12.91 11.83
C SER A 18 5.41 -12.21 11.02
N PRO A 19 5.95 -11.05 11.42
CA PRO A 19 6.83 -10.24 10.57
C PRO A 19 7.92 -11.07 9.86
N GLU A 20 8.33 -12.19 10.45
CA GLU A 20 9.17 -13.25 9.90
C GLU A 20 8.59 -13.94 8.65
N LEU A 21 7.32 -14.34 8.65
CA LEU A 21 6.58 -14.90 7.51
C LEU A 21 6.55 -13.91 6.34
N ALA A 22 6.21 -12.64 6.63
CA ALA A 22 6.23 -11.58 5.62
C ALA A 22 7.64 -11.39 5.05
N ALA A 23 8.66 -11.35 5.91
CA ALA A 23 10.05 -11.25 5.49
C ALA A 23 10.51 -12.43 4.63
N ARG A 24 10.14 -13.67 4.98
CA ARG A 24 10.51 -14.87 4.20
C ARG A 24 9.91 -14.84 2.80
N ALA A 25 8.61 -14.58 2.69
CA ALA A 25 7.98 -14.57 1.38
C ALA A 25 8.37 -13.31 0.54
N LEU A 26 8.68 -12.19 1.18
CA LEU A 26 9.26 -11.03 0.47
C LEU A 26 10.67 -11.33 -0.03
N ALA A 27 11.51 -12.01 0.76
CA ALA A 27 12.82 -12.46 0.31
C ALA A 27 12.71 -13.43 -0.86
N PHE A 28 11.73 -14.35 -0.84
CA PHE A 28 11.45 -15.24 -1.98
C PHE A 28 11.02 -14.47 -3.23
N TYR A 29 10.17 -13.45 -3.07
CA TYR A 29 9.80 -12.57 -4.18
C TYR A 29 11.04 -11.88 -4.77
N GLN A 30 11.82 -11.18 -3.94
CA GLN A 30 12.96 -10.39 -4.38
C GLN A 30 14.06 -11.22 -5.03
N ASN A 31 14.38 -12.38 -4.45
CA ASN A 31 15.52 -13.20 -4.88
C ASN A 31 15.18 -14.12 -6.06
N THR A 32 13.91 -14.55 -6.19
CA THR A 32 13.55 -15.63 -7.13
C THR A 32 12.49 -15.20 -8.13
N LEU A 33 11.40 -14.58 -7.67
CA LEU A 33 10.23 -14.34 -8.53
C LEU A 33 10.34 -13.04 -9.30
N ARG A 34 11.00 -12.02 -8.75
CA ARG A 34 11.06 -10.66 -9.29
C ARG A 34 11.48 -10.63 -10.76
N ALA A 35 12.63 -11.20 -11.06
CA ALA A 35 13.19 -11.20 -12.41
C ALA A 35 12.34 -11.97 -13.44
N ARG A 36 11.45 -12.86 -12.97
CA ARG A 36 10.56 -13.67 -13.81
C ARG A 36 9.20 -13.02 -13.99
N LEU A 37 8.65 -12.43 -12.92
CA LEU A 37 7.28 -11.94 -12.89
C LEU A 37 7.17 -10.48 -13.32
N GLU A 38 8.12 -9.61 -12.98
CA GLU A 38 8.03 -8.18 -13.33
C GLU A 38 7.95 -7.90 -14.85
N PRO A 39 8.63 -8.65 -15.74
CA PRO A 39 8.53 -8.37 -17.19
C PRO A 39 7.16 -8.63 -17.81
N GLU A 40 6.41 -9.61 -17.30
CA GLU A 40 5.17 -10.11 -17.94
C GLU A 40 3.91 -9.89 -17.11
N HIS A 41 4.05 -9.77 -15.79
CA HIS A 41 2.93 -9.76 -14.83
C HIS A 41 2.88 -8.48 -14.00
N ASP A 42 3.50 -7.39 -14.46
CA ASP A 42 3.49 -6.10 -13.76
C ASP A 42 2.06 -5.66 -13.44
N GLY A 43 1.83 -5.27 -12.19
CA GLY A 43 0.53 -4.84 -11.71
C GLY A 43 -0.43 -5.96 -11.30
N GLU A 44 -0.14 -7.22 -11.59
CA GLU A 44 -0.96 -8.36 -11.17
C GLU A 44 -0.84 -8.65 -9.66
N GLY A 45 -1.85 -9.31 -9.11
CA GLY A 45 -1.81 -9.80 -7.74
C GLY A 45 -0.99 -11.08 -7.65
N LEU A 46 -0.11 -11.16 -6.65
CA LEU A 46 0.70 -12.32 -6.34
C LEU A 46 0.41 -12.76 -4.90
N ALA A 47 0.13 -14.04 -4.71
CA ALA A 47 0.10 -14.70 -3.41
C ALA A 47 1.30 -15.64 -3.29
N ILE A 48 1.97 -15.63 -2.15
CA ILE A 48 3.15 -16.47 -1.88
C ILE A 48 2.93 -17.23 -0.59
N HIS A 49 3.12 -18.55 -0.65
CA HIS A 49 3.15 -19.42 0.52
C HIS A 49 4.63 -19.69 0.91
N PRO A 50 5.15 -19.03 1.97
CA PRO A 50 6.59 -19.05 2.28
C PRO A 50 7.13 -20.42 2.65
N ASP A 51 6.30 -21.29 3.23
CA ASP A 51 6.78 -22.57 3.77
C ASP A 51 6.86 -23.65 2.67
N SER A 52 6.08 -23.53 1.60
CA SER A 52 6.13 -24.45 0.44
C SER A 52 6.87 -23.87 -0.76
N GLY A 53 7.04 -22.55 -0.83
CA GLY A 53 7.57 -21.86 -2.01
C GLY A 53 6.57 -21.79 -3.17
N ASP A 54 5.31 -22.20 -2.97
CA ASP A 54 4.26 -22.02 -3.97
C ASP A 54 3.89 -20.54 -4.11
N TYR A 55 3.58 -20.15 -5.33
CA TYR A 55 3.06 -18.84 -5.64
C TYR A 55 1.91 -18.93 -6.65
N LEU A 56 0.98 -18.00 -6.57
CA LEU A 56 -0.16 -17.92 -7.48
C LEU A 56 -0.39 -16.48 -7.90
N LEU A 57 -0.68 -16.30 -9.19
CA LEU A 57 -1.04 -15.02 -9.79
C LEU A 57 -2.55 -14.87 -9.88
N GLY A 58 -2.99 -13.62 -9.98
CA GLY A 58 -4.36 -13.28 -10.30
C GLY A 58 -4.47 -11.83 -10.74
N SER A 59 -5.54 -11.48 -11.44
CA SER A 59 -5.75 -10.11 -11.93
C SER A 59 -5.81 -9.06 -10.81
N THR A 60 -6.04 -9.49 -9.56
CA THR A 60 -5.96 -8.66 -8.36
C THR A 60 -5.35 -9.45 -7.20
N PRO A 61 -4.80 -8.78 -6.16
CA PRO A 61 -4.32 -9.45 -4.95
C PRO A 61 -5.39 -10.31 -4.28
N THR A 62 -6.65 -9.89 -4.32
CA THR A 62 -7.79 -10.66 -3.79
C THR A 62 -8.01 -11.95 -4.57
N HIS A 63 -7.89 -11.91 -5.90
CA HIS A 63 -8.00 -13.11 -6.73
C HIS A 63 -6.88 -14.11 -6.42
N ALA A 64 -5.63 -13.63 -6.32
CA ALA A 64 -4.49 -14.46 -5.95
C ALA A 64 -4.63 -15.06 -4.53
N SER A 65 -5.09 -14.25 -3.57
CA SER A 65 -5.40 -14.70 -2.19
C SER A 65 -6.40 -15.84 -2.18
N ARG A 66 -7.50 -15.70 -2.95
CA ARG A 66 -8.56 -16.71 -3.01
C ARG A 66 -8.05 -18.01 -3.63
N ALA A 67 -7.25 -17.94 -4.69
CA ALA A 67 -6.63 -19.11 -5.31
C ALA A 67 -5.65 -19.79 -4.33
N MET A 68 -4.87 -19.01 -3.58
CA MET A 68 -3.92 -19.53 -2.59
C MET A 68 -4.61 -20.27 -1.47
N ARG A 69 -5.70 -19.71 -0.93
CA ARG A 69 -6.49 -20.36 0.12
C ARG A 69 -7.16 -21.67 -0.34
N GLN A 70 -7.46 -21.81 -1.63
CA GLN A 70 -7.99 -23.07 -2.17
C GLN A 70 -6.91 -24.15 -2.26
N ARG A 71 -5.66 -23.76 -2.56
CA ARG A 71 -4.53 -24.69 -2.70
C ARG A 71 -3.89 -25.05 -1.37
N HIS A 72 -3.74 -24.06 -0.50
CA HIS A 72 -3.24 -24.16 0.87
C HIS A 72 -4.33 -23.67 1.82
N PRO A 73 -5.33 -24.54 2.13
CA PRO A 73 -6.41 -24.20 3.06
C PRO A 73 -5.90 -23.99 4.49
N GLU A 74 -4.71 -24.52 4.78
CA GLU A 74 -3.99 -24.40 6.03
C GLU A 74 -2.68 -23.64 5.79
N GLY A 75 -2.23 -22.87 6.78
CA GLY A 75 -1.00 -22.08 6.68
C GLY A 75 -1.22 -20.61 6.31
N GLY A 76 -0.18 -19.81 6.57
CA GLY A 76 -0.17 -18.38 6.28
C GLY A 76 0.43 -18.10 4.91
N TYR A 77 -0.14 -17.17 4.17
CA TYR A 77 0.42 -16.65 2.93
C TYR A 77 0.41 -15.13 2.96
N ILE A 78 1.24 -14.51 2.13
CA ILE A 78 1.20 -13.07 1.91
C ILE A 78 0.76 -12.77 0.48
N THR A 79 0.08 -11.64 0.33
CA THR A 79 -0.31 -11.09 -0.96
C THR A 79 0.35 -9.75 -1.20
N LEU A 80 0.82 -9.55 -2.42
CA LEU A 80 1.41 -8.31 -2.90
C LEU A 80 1.04 -8.09 -4.37
N ARG A 81 1.39 -6.92 -4.89
CA ARG A 81 1.28 -6.61 -6.32
C ARG A 81 2.65 -6.79 -6.95
N VAL A 82 2.71 -7.51 -8.07
CA VAL A 82 3.95 -7.64 -8.86
C VAL A 82 4.32 -6.27 -9.40
N GLY A 83 5.61 -5.97 -9.35
CA GLY A 83 6.16 -4.72 -9.85
C GLY A 83 6.98 -3.96 -8.82
N PRO A 84 7.55 -2.81 -9.23
CA PRO A 84 8.35 -1.98 -8.37
C PRO A 84 7.53 -1.50 -7.18
N THR A 85 8.02 -1.76 -5.97
CA THR A 85 7.44 -1.17 -4.77
C THR A 85 7.66 0.34 -4.82
N PRO A 86 6.61 1.17 -4.69
CA PRO A 86 6.79 2.62 -4.67
C PRO A 86 7.66 3.04 -3.49
N ASP A 87 8.60 3.97 -3.73
CA ASP A 87 9.42 4.57 -2.68
C ASP A 87 8.58 5.57 -1.87
N PHE A 88 7.90 5.05 -0.85
CA PHE A 88 7.03 5.84 0.02
C PHE A 88 7.81 6.88 0.84
N ALA A 89 9.08 6.62 1.17
CA ALA A 89 9.90 7.57 1.92
C ALA A 89 10.20 8.81 1.06
N LEU A 90 10.56 8.60 -0.20
CA LEU A 90 10.73 9.68 -1.16
C LEU A 90 9.40 10.42 -1.41
N ALA A 91 8.31 9.69 -1.64
CA ALA A 91 6.99 10.28 -1.87
C ALA A 91 6.53 11.15 -0.68
N ALA A 92 6.72 10.66 0.55
CA ALA A 92 6.41 11.41 1.76
C ALA A 92 7.25 12.69 1.89
N ARG A 93 8.54 12.64 1.56
CA ARG A 93 9.44 13.82 1.57
C ARG A 93 9.01 14.87 0.56
N ILE A 94 8.63 14.46 -0.65
CA ILE A 94 8.14 15.37 -1.69
C ILE A 94 6.85 16.06 -1.23
N LEU A 95 5.91 15.30 -0.64
CA LEU A 95 4.66 15.85 -0.13
C LEU A 95 4.91 16.84 1.04
N ALA A 96 5.75 16.47 2.00
CA ALA A 96 6.09 17.33 3.13
C ALA A 96 6.73 18.66 2.69
N GLY A 97 7.64 18.62 1.70
CA GLY A 97 8.25 19.83 1.14
C GLY A 97 7.24 20.75 0.46
N ARG A 98 6.23 20.18 -0.23
CA ARG A 98 5.13 20.95 -0.84
C ARG A 98 4.24 21.64 0.20
N MET A 99 3.93 20.96 1.30
CA MET A 99 3.15 21.57 2.39
C MET A 99 3.92 22.71 3.06
N GLN A 100 5.22 22.54 3.33
CA GLN A 100 6.05 23.59 3.93
C GLN A 100 6.16 24.85 3.06
N ALA A 101 6.22 24.70 1.73
CA ALA A 101 6.21 25.84 0.81
C ALA A 101 4.87 26.61 0.86
N GLN A 102 3.74 25.88 0.87
CA GLN A 102 2.41 26.49 0.97
C GLN A 102 2.19 27.23 2.29
N PHE A 103 2.70 26.72 3.41
CA PHE A 103 2.65 27.43 4.70
C PHE A 103 3.55 28.69 4.70
N ARG A 104 4.70 28.69 4.03
CA ARG A 104 5.55 29.89 3.92
C ARG A 104 4.89 31.01 3.10
N ASP A 105 4.16 30.67 2.03
CA ASP A 105 3.43 31.67 1.25
C ASP A 105 2.17 32.18 1.98
N ALA A 106 1.50 31.34 2.76
CA ALA A 106 0.35 31.73 3.57
C ALA A 106 0.71 32.64 4.77
N GLN A 107 1.99 32.71 5.16
CA GLN A 107 2.46 33.47 6.32
C GLN A 107 3.21 34.75 5.95
N ARG A 108 3.14 35.22 4.70
CA ARG A 108 3.81 36.45 4.26
C ARG A 108 3.10 37.67 4.92
N PRO A 109 3.69 38.35 5.91
CA PRO A 109 3.11 39.55 6.49
C PRO A 109 3.53 40.72 5.61
N GLY A 110 2.61 41.29 4.81
CA GLY A 110 3.01 42.35 3.89
C GLY A 110 1.93 43.04 3.06
N ASP A 111 0.64 42.85 3.35
CA ASP A 111 -0.43 43.66 2.76
C ASP A 111 -1.38 44.11 3.89
N ALA A 112 -0.84 44.89 4.82
CA ALA A 112 -1.69 45.76 5.63
C ALA A 112 -2.13 46.91 4.71
N PRO A 113 -3.44 47.18 4.56
CA PRO A 113 -3.89 48.33 3.78
C PRO A 113 -3.31 49.59 4.42
N ALA A 114 -2.72 50.47 3.61
CA ALA A 114 -2.20 51.75 4.05
C ALA A 114 -3.31 52.50 4.82
N GLU A 115 -3.03 52.83 6.08
CA GLU A 115 -3.94 53.62 6.91
C GLU A 115 -4.20 54.97 6.25
N PRO A 116 -5.43 55.49 6.26
CA PRO A 116 -5.71 56.82 5.73
C PRO A 116 -5.05 57.85 6.63
N GLU A 117 -4.08 58.58 6.10
CA GLU A 117 -3.46 59.71 6.80
C GLU A 117 -4.52 60.74 7.19
N ALA A 118 -4.76 60.85 8.49
CA ALA A 118 -5.56 61.92 9.07
C ALA A 118 -4.63 63.06 9.52
N GLY A 119 -4.80 64.23 8.90
CA GLY A 119 -4.21 65.51 9.33
C GLY A 119 -3.86 66.38 8.12
N VAL A 120 -4.14 67.68 8.07
CA VAL A 120 -4.68 68.71 9.00
C VAL A 120 -5.31 69.78 8.11
#